data_AF-X0QPC1-F1
#
_entry.id   AF-X0QPC1-F1
#
_cell.length_a   1.000
_cell.length_b   1.000
_cell.length_c   1.000
_cell.angle_alpha   90.00
_cell.angle_beta   90.00
_cell.angle_gamma   90.00
#
_symmetry.space_group_name_H-M   'P 1'
#
loop_
_entity.id
_entity.type
_entity.pdbx_description
1 polymer ?
#
loop_
_entity_poly.entity_id
_entity_poly.type
_entity_poly.pdbx_seq_one_letter_code
_entity_poly.pdbx_strand_id
1 'polypeptide(L)'
;MFNDENFIFGISEASKMTNVSTRQLRYWEKRGYIKSLPKQTGESRQYSFRTLIKIIGIKYFLDEGYTLQAASKKVIQYTQNAHLLKQFVQQRFKRLTEIDGLPAIDLGSPEEHPDQKIYGIMDHGNAKIVIRPTALDA
;
A
#
# COMPACT_ATOMS: atom_id res chain seq x y z
N MET A 1 -5.85 12.74 0.65
CA MET A 1 -5.33 11.40 1.02
C MET A 1 -5.99 11.00 2.32
N PHE A 2 -6.47 9.76 2.49
CA PHE A 2 -7.09 9.30 3.75
C PHE A 2 -6.11 9.47 4.92
N ASN A 3 -6.57 10.07 6.03
CA ASN A 3 -5.78 10.21 7.26
C ASN A 3 -6.02 9.00 8.15
N ASP A 4 -5.02 8.11 8.26
CA ASP A 4 -5.13 6.84 8.99
C ASP A 4 -4.61 6.88 10.43
N GLU A 5 -4.05 8.02 10.85
CA GLU A 5 -3.35 8.16 12.15
C GLU A 5 -4.29 8.03 13.37
N ASN A 6 -5.60 8.24 13.19
CA ASN A 6 -6.60 8.13 14.26
C ASN A 6 -7.21 6.72 14.39
N PHE A 7 -6.86 5.77 13.52
CA PHE A 7 -7.39 4.41 13.59
C PHE A 7 -6.53 3.55 14.52
N ILE A 8 -7.07 3.29 15.71
CA ILE A 8 -6.43 2.52 16.77
C ILE A 8 -7.27 1.28 17.06
N PHE A 9 -6.61 0.13 17.10
CA PHE A 9 -7.24 -1.17 17.29
C PHE A 9 -6.69 -1.86 18.53
N GLY A 10 -7.57 -2.28 19.44
CA GLY A 10 -7.18 -3.12 20.56
C GLY A 10 -6.73 -4.50 20.08
N ILE A 11 -5.88 -5.18 20.86
CA ILE A 11 -5.40 -6.54 20.51
C ILE A 11 -6.53 -7.55 20.26
N SER A 12 -7.65 -7.42 20.97
CA SER A 12 -8.83 -8.28 20.76
C SER A 12 -9.51 -8.01 19.42
N GLU A 13 -9.60 -6.74 18.99
CA GLU A 13 -10.15 -6.35 17.69
C GLU A 13 -9.21 -6.78 16.56
N ALA A 14 -7.92 -6.47 16.69
CA ALA A 14 -6.90 -6.91 15.74
C ALA A 14 -6.92 -8.44 15.56
N SER A 15 -7.08 -9.19 16.65
CA SER A 15 -7.19 -10.64 16.60
C SER A 15 -8.41 -11.11 15.80
N LYS A 16 -9.59 -10.53 16.06
CA LYS A 16 -10.83 -10.84 15.35
C LYS A 16 -10.72 -10.48 13.86
N MET A 17 -10.19 -9.30 13.54
CA MET A 17 -10.10 -8.80 12.16
C MET A 17 -9.12 -9.58 11.31
N THR A 18 -8.04 -10.09 11.90
CA THR A 18 -6.95 -10.75 11.15
C THR A 18 -6.97 -12.27 11.25
N ASN A 19 -7.86 -12.82 12.08
CA ASN A 19 -7.89 -14.25 12.43
C ASN A 19 -6.52 -14.76 12.93
N VAL A 20 -5.77 -13.90 13.63
CA VAL A 20 -4.51 -14.23 14.31
C VAL A 20 -4.80 -14.22 15.80
N SER A 21 -4.43 -15.27 16.53
CA SER A 21 -4.70 -15.33 17.97
C SER A 21 -3.97 -14.21 18.73
N THR A 22 -4.56 -13.72 19.81
CA THR A 22 -3.91 -12.73 20.69
C THR A 22 -2.55 -13.22 21.23
N ARG A 23 -2.39 -14.54 21.41
CA ARG A 23 -1.11 -15.18 21.77
C ARG A 23 -0.06 -15.02 20.67
N GLN A 24 -0.42 -15.27 19.42
CA GLN A 24 0.48 -15.05 18.28
C GLN A 24 0.85 -13.58 18.14
N LEU A 25 -0.10 -12.65 18.27
CA LEU A 25 0.19 -11.20 18.22
C LEU A 25 1.20 -10.79 19.30
N ARG A 26 1.02 -11.24 20.54
CA ARG A 26 1.99 -11.00 21.63
C ARG A 26 3.37 -11.61 21.33
N TYR A 27 3.39 -12.81 20.74
CA TYR A 27 4.63 -13.46 20.35
C TYR A 27 5.35 -12.72 19.21
N TRP A 28 4.62 -12.30 18.18
CA TRP A 28 5.16 -11.53 17.05
C TRP A 28 5.74 -10.20 17.53
N GLU A 29 5.05 -9.54 18.45
CA GLU A 29 5.55 -8.31 19.08
C GLU A 29 6.80 -8.56 19.92
N LYS A 30 6.81 -9.59 20.78
CA LYS A 30 8.00 -9.96 21.58
C LYS A 30 9.22 -10.25 20.70
N ARG A 31 9.00 -10.78 19.49
CA ARG A 31 10.05 -11.06 18.51
C ARG A 31 10.41 -9.85 17.63
N GLY A 32 9.74 -8.71 17.81
CA GLY A 32 10.01 -7.47 17.07
C GLY A 32 9.39 -7.40 15.67
N TYR A 33 8.53 -8.34 15.28
CA TYR A 33 7.91 -8.33 13.94
C TYR A 33 6.79 -7.30 13.83
N ILE A 34 6.09 -6.99 14.93
CA ILE A 34 5.07 -5.94 15.02
C ILE A 34 5.30 -5.09 16.27
N LYS A 35 4.69 -3.92 16.36
CA LYS A 35 4.85 -3.01 17.51
C LYS A 35 3.52 -2.36 17.87
N SER A 36 3.12 -2.42 19.15
CA SER A 36 1.99 -1.64 19.67
C SER A 36 2.33 -0.16 19.78
N LEU A 37 1.30 0.67 19.91
CA LEU A 37 1.46 2.06 20.31
C LEU A 37 2.10 2.14 21.72
N PRO A 38 2.78 3.27 22.05
CA PRO A 38 3.24 3.55 23.40
C PRO A 38 2.06 3.48 24.38
N LYS A 39 2.29 2.95 25.58
CA LYS A 39 1.26 2.71 26.59
C LYS A 39 1.42 3.65 27.77
N GLN A 40 0.32 3.99 28.43
CA GLN A 40 0.34 4.26 29.86
C GLN A 40 0.23 2.95 30.66
N THR A 41 0.77 2.92 31.87
CA THR A 41 0.82 1.71 32.71
C THR A 41 -0.60 1.15 32.93
N GLY A 42 -0.81 -0.14 32.66
CA GLY A 42 -2.09 -0.82 32.85
C GLY A 42 -2.96 -0.94 31.59
N GLU A 43 -2.63 -0.25 30.50
CA GLU A 43 -3.44 -0.28 29.29
C GLU A 43 -3.28 -1.56 28.45
N SER A 44 -4.38 -1.94 27.80
CA SER A 44 -4.41 -2.96 26.75
C SER A 44 -3.44 -2.63 25.61
N ARG A 45 -2.99 -3.65 24.88
CA ARG A 45 -2.19 -3.41 23.66
C ARG A 45 -3.09 -2.81 22.59
N GLN A 46 -2.60 -1.74 21.98
CA GLN A 46 -3.24 -1.04 20.87
C GLN A 46 -2.31 -0.98 19.68
N TYR A 47 -2.85 -1.14 18.48
CA TYR A 47 -2.12 -1.14 17.23
C TYR A 47 -2.65 -0.04 16.33
N SER A 48 -1.76 0.68 15.65
CA SER A 48 -2.15 1.60 14.58
C SER A 48 -2.65 0.83 13.36
N PHE A 49 -3.35 1.52 12.46
CA PHE A 49 -3.72 0.99 11.16
C PHE A 49 -2.52 0.39 10.39
N ARG A 50 -1.37 1.07 10.40
CA ARG A 50 -0.14 0.58 9.76
C ARG A 50 0.31 -0.78 10.33
N THR A 51 0.27 -0.94 11.65
CA THR A 51 0.60 -2.22 12.29
C THR A 51 -0.45 -3.29 11.94
N LEU A 52 -1.74 -2.93 11.87
CA LEU A 52 -2.79 -3.85 11.47
C LEU A 52 -2.58 -4.40 10.05
N ILE A 53 -2.25 -3.53 9.09
CA ILE A 53 -1.92 -3.94 7.70
C ILE A 53 -0.70 -4.86 7.69
N LYS A 54 0.31 -4.58 8.53
CA LYS A 54 1.48 -5.47 8.68
C LYS A 54 1.08 -6.86 9.20
N ILE A 55 0.17 -6.93 10.18
CA ILE A 55 -0.36 -8.21 10.71
C ILE A 55 -1.08 -8.99 9.60
N ILE A 56 -1.95 -8.33 8.84
CA ILE A 56 -2.68 -8.93 7.70
C ILE A 56 -1.69 -9.50 6.68
N GLY A 57 -0.68 -8.72 6.28
CA GLY A 57 0.34 -9.17 5.34
C GLY A 57 1.16 -10.35 5.87
N ILE A 58 1.54 -10.35 7.16
CA ILE A 58 2.26 -11.48 7.75
C ILE A 58 1.39 -12.72 7.72
N LYS A 59 0.11 -12.60 8.12
CA LYS A 59 -0.85 -13.71 8.10
C LYS A 59 -1.02 -14.30 6.70
N TYR A 60 -1.17 -13.46 5.68
CA TYR A 60 -1.24 -13.91 4.29
C TYR A 60 -0.06 -14.82 3.91
N PHE A 61 1.18 -14.40 4.17
CA PHE A 61 2.34 -15.25 3.84
C PHE A 61 2.48 -16.47 4.76
N LEU A 62 1.99 -16.43 6.00
CA LEU A 62 1.94 -17.63 6.83
C LEU A 62 0.96 -18.67 6.25
N ASP A 63 -0.17 -18.22 5.72
CA ASP A 63 -1.16 -19.09 5.09
C ASP A 63 -0.64 -19.74 3.81
N GLU A 64 0.24 -19.04 3.09
CA GLU A 64 1.00 -19.57 1.95
C GLU A 64 2.14 -20.54 2.36
N GLY A 65 2.28 -20.84 3.65
CA GLY A 65 3.27 -21.81 4.16
C GLY A 65 4.65 -21.24 4.48
N TYR A 66 4.84 -19.91 4.43
CA TYR A 66 6.11 -19.30 4.83
C TYR A 66 6.31 -19.33 6.34
N THR A 67 7.58 -19.28 6.78
CA THR A 67 7.90 -19.05 8.19
C THR A 67 7.61 -17.60 8.58
N LEU A 68 7.41 -17.33 9.88
CA LEU A 68 7.15 -15.98 10.39
C LEU A 68 8.22 -14.96 9.99
N GLN A 69 9.50 -15.36 10.00
CA GLN A 69 10.60 -14.49 9.60
C GLN A 69 10.53 -14.16 8.09
N ALA A 70 10.28 -15.16 7.25
CA ALA A 70 10.16 -14.97 5.81
C ALA A 70 8.92 -14.12 5.46
N ALA A 71 7.79 -14.39 6.09
CA ALA A 71 6.55 -13.61 5.98
C ALA A 71 6.79 -12.13 6.34
N SER A 72 7.40 -11.87 7.50
CA SER A 72 7.71 -10.49 7.92
C SER A 72 8.67 -9.79 6.95
N LYS A 73 9.66 -10.48 6.39
CA LYS A 73 10.59 -9.91 5.40
C LYS A 73 9.86 -9.54 4.11
N LYS A 74 9.00 -10.42 3.60
CA LYS A 74 8.19 -10.16 2.40
C LYS A 74 7.30 -8.93 2.60
N VAL A 75 6.58 -8.81 3.71
CA VAL A 75 5.73 -7.64 3.97
C VAL A 75 6.52 -6.33 3.92
N ILE A 76 7.73 -6.31 4.49
CA ILE A 76 8.61 -5.13 4.43
C ILE A 76 8.96 -4.79 2.97
N GLN A 77 9.36 -5.80 2.18
CA GLN A 77 9.69 -5.62 0.76
C GLN A 77 8.48 -5.11 -0.05
N TYR A 78 7.30 -5.70 0.14
CA TYR A 78 6.07 -5.22 -0.51
C TYR A 78 5.74 -3.77 -0.14
N THR A 79 5.93 -3.40 1.14
CA THR A 79 5.69 -2.03 1.61
C THR A 79 6.68 -1.04 0.99
N GLN A 80 7.96 -1.42 0.88
CA GLN A 80 8.99 -0.60 0.23
C GLN A 80 8.68 -0.41 -1.26
N ASN A 81 8.31 -1.48 -1.96
CA ASN A 81 7.95 -1.41 -3.39
C ASN A 81 6.70 -0.56 -3.61
N ALA A 82 5.68 -0.70 -2.75
CA ALA A 82 4.48 0.13 -2.80
C ALA A 82 4.80 1.61 -2.53
N HIS A 83 5.75 1.90 -1.64
CA HIS A 83 6.19 3.26 -1.37
C HIS A 83 6.85 3.89 -2.60
N LEU A 84 7.75 3.17 -3.26
CA LEU A 84 8.38 3.60 -4.51
C LEU A 84 7.32 3.90 -5.58
N LEU A 85 6.40 2.97 -5.82
CA LEU A 85 5.32 3.15 -6.79
C LEU A 85 4.45 4.37 -6.46
N LYS A 86 4.07 4.53 -5.19
CA LYS A 86 3.30 5.68 -4.73
C LYS A 86 4.03 7.00 -4.99
N GLN A 87 5.31 7.09 -4.64
CA GLN A 87 6.13 8.28 -4.89
C GLN A 87 6.19 8.61 -6.38
N PHE A 88 6.46 7.60 -7.21
CA PHE A 88 6.49 7.75 -8.66
C PHE A 88 5.15 8.26 -9.19
N VAL A 89 4.04 7.60 -8.85
CA VAL A 89 2.70 8.00 -9.30
C VAL A 89 2.37 9.41 -8.80
N GLN A 90 2.69 9.78 -7.57
CA GLN A 90 2.43 11.15 -7.06
C GLN A 90 3.20 12.23 -7.82
N GLN A 91 4.43 11.95 -8.25
CA GLN A 91 5.25 12.90 -9.00
C GLN A 91 4.85 12.98 -10.48
N ARG A 92 4.43 11.84 -11.05
CA ARG A 92 4.09 11.75 -12.48
C ARG A 92 2.63 12.05 -12.77
N PHE A 93 1.71 11.77 -11.86
CA PHE A 93 0.30 12.11 -12.00
C PHE A 93 0.13 13.61 -12.22
N LYS A 94 -0.38 13.99 -13.39
CA LYS A 94 -0.74 15.37 -13.72
C LYS A 94 -2.22 15.61 -13.55
N ARG A 95 -3.05 14.77 -14.17
CA ARG A 95 -4.51 14.89 -14.16
C ARG A 95 -5.19 13.60 -14.59
N LEU A 96 -6.48 13.50 -14.29
CA LEU A 96 -7.40 12.58 -14.97
C LEU A 96 -7.92 13.24 -16.24
N THR A 97 -8.03 12.48 -17.32
CA THR A 97 -8.52 12.90 -18.63
C THR A 97 -9.25 11.73 -19.29
N GLU A 98 -9.67 11.94 -20.53
CA GLU A 98 -10.21 10.90 -21.41
C GLU A 98 -9.34 10.80 -22.66
N ILE A 99 -9.08 9.57 -23.14
CA ILE A 99 -8.43 9.30 -24.43
C ILE A 99 -9.30 8.29 -25.15
N ASP A 100 -9.75 8.63 -26.36
CA ASP A 100 -10.57 7.75 -27.21
C ASP A 100 -11.84 7.21 -26.51
N GLY A 101 -12.49 8.04 -25.68
CA GLY A 101 -13.69 7.63 -24.93
C GLY A 101 -13.42 6.94 -23.59
N LEU A 102 -12.15 6.69 -23.25
CA LEU A 102 -11.76 5.88 -22.10
C LEU A 102 -11.08 6.72 -21.00
N PRO A 103 -11.38 6.45 -19.71
CA PRO A 103 -10.70 7.10 -18.60
C PRO A 103 -9.18 6.89 -18.66
N ALA A 104 -8.44 8.00 -18.57
CA ALA A 104 -7.00 8.02 -18.68
C ALA A 104 -6.35 8.87 -17.59
N ILE A 105 -5.14 8.48 -17.21
CA ILE A 105 -4.27 9.24 -16.31
C ILE A 105 -3.15 9.85 -17.16
N ASP A 106 -3.04 11.18 -17.12
CA ASP A 106 -1.91 11.91 -17.69
C ASP A 106 -0.69 11.76 -16.76
N LEU A 107 0.34 11.10 -17.26
CA LEU A 107 1.61 10.89 -16.56
C LEU A 107 2.67 11.92 -16.97
N GLY A 108 2.34 12.85 -17.87
CA GLY A 108 3.23 13.87 -18.40
C GLY A 108 4.23 13.36 -19.43
N SER A 109 5.17 14.23 -19.78
CA SER A 109 6.17 13.97 -20.83
C SER A 109 7.40 13.25 -20.30
N PRO A 110 8.00 12.32 -21.09
CA PRO A 110 9.34 11.80 -20.83
C PRO A 110 10.39 12.92 -20.88
N GLU A 111 11.48 12.77 -20.12
CA GLU A 111 12.57 13.76 -20.11
C GLU A 111 13.25 13.89 -21.49
N GLU A 112 13.46 12.77 -22.17
CA GLU A 112 14.10 12.72 -23.49
C GLU A 112 13.16 13.11 -24.65
N HIS A 113 11.84 13.12 -24.41
CA HIS A 113 10.82 13.38 -25.43
C HIS A 113 9.75 14.37 -24.91
N PRO A 114 10.11 15.66 -24.73
CA PRO A 114 9.22 16.67 -24.15
C PRO A 114 8.01 17.00 -25.04
N ASP A 115 8.09 16.67 -26.33
CA ASP A 115 7.04 16.81 -27.33
C ASP A 115 6.00 15.68 -27.28
N GLN A 116 6.18 14.69 -26.40
CA GLN A 116 5.28 13.57 -26.21
C GLN A 116 4.71 13.56 -24.79
N LYS A 117 3.52 12.99 -24.62
CA LYS A 117 2.91 12.70 -23.31
C LYS A 117 2.58 11.23 -23.20
N ILE A 118 2.75 10.70 -22.00
CA ILE A 118 2.37 9.33 -21.63
C ILE A 118 1.02 9.35 -20.92
N TYR A 119 0.13 8.48 -21.37
CA TYR A 119 -1.17 8.23 -20.74
C TYR A 119 -1.30 6.78 -20.31
N GLY A 120 -1.79 6.57 -19.08
CA GLY A 120 -2.26 5.28 -18.61
C GLY A 120 -3.78 5.18 -18.75
N ILE A 121 -4.27 4.31 -19.63
CA ILE A 121 -5.70 4.11 -19.90
C ILE A 121 -6.19 2.90 -19.09
N MET A 122 -7.34 3.04 -18.44
CA MET A 122 -8.03 1.93 -17.78
C MET A 122 -9.26 1.52 -18.60
N ASP A 123 -9.21 0.30 -19.14
CA ASP A 123 -10.24 -0.26 -20.02
C ASP A 123 -10.74 -1.59 -19.45
N HIS A 124 -11.93 -1.57 -18.84
CA HIS A 124 -12.56 -2.75 -18.21
C HIS A 124 -11.62 -3.55 -17.28
N GLY A 125 -10.82 -2.85 -16.48
CA GLY A 125 -9.86 -3.44 -15.54
C GLY A 125 -8.48 -3.74 -16.13
N ASN A 126 -8.28 -3.55 -17.44
CA ASN A 126 -6.99 -3.69 -18.09
C ASN A 126 -6.30 -2.33 -18.23
N ALA A 127 -5.03 -2.28 -17.84
CA ALA A 127 -4.20 -1.09 -18.01
C ALA A 127 -3.51 -1.12 -19.38
N LYS A 128 -3.61 -0.02 -20.13
CA LYS A 128 -2.87 0.21 -21.39
C LYS A 128 -2.03 1.48 -21.25
N ILE A 129 -0.89 1.53 -21.93
CA ILE A 129 -0.04 2.73 -22.02
C ILE A 129 -0.08 3.22 -23.46
N VAL A 130 -0.34 4.51 -23.64
CA VAL A 130 -0.26 5.15 -24.95
C VAL A 130 0.59 6.42 -24.88
N ILE A 131 1.24 6.74 -25.99
CA ILE A 131 2.00 7.96 -26.18
C ILE A 131 1.24 8.82 -27.19
N ARG A 132 1.09 10.12 -26.91
CA ARG A 132 0.48 11.11 -27.82
C ARG A 132 1.39 12.34 -27.94
N PRO A 133 1.48 12.98 -29.12
CA PRO A 133 2.12 14.28 -29.25
C PRO A 133 1.45 15.32 -28.35
N THR A 134 2.25 16.12 -27.65
CA THR A 134 1.80 17.21 -26.76
C THR A 134 0.88 18.21 -27.47
N ALA A 135 1.08 18.42 -28.77
CA ALA A 135 0.34 19.37 -29.59
C ALA A 135 -1.10 18.95 -29.95
N LEU A 136 -1.50 17.71 -29.69
CA LEU A 136 -2.86 17.20 -30.01
C LEU A 136 -3.86 17.37 -28.86
N ASP A 137 -3.42 17.86 -27.69
CA ASP A 137 -4.25 18.04 -26.49
C ASP A 137 -4.61 19.51 -26.19
N ALA A 138 -4.49 20.42 -27.17
CA ALA A 138 -4.86 21.83 -27.09
C ALA A 138 -6.14 22.10 -27.87
#